data_AF-A0A336LIF4-F1
#
_entry.id   AF-A0A336LIF4-F1
#
_cell.length_a   1.000
_cell.length_b   1.000
_cell.length_c   1.000
_cell.angle_alpha   90.00
_cell.angle_beta   90.00
_cell.angle_gamma   90.00
#
_symmetry.space_group_name_H-M   'P 1'
#
loop_
_entity.id
_entity.type
_entity.pdbx_description
1 polymer ?
#
loop_
_entity_poly.entity_id
_entity_poly.type
_entity_poly.pdbx_seq_one_letter_code
_entity_poly.pdbx_strand_id
1 'polypeptide(L)'
;MQCLHKTIDFFNTLGCCFSCKEEGTQNEPTERTHLLPGSINNSCPTVRTSESDDFLDQYPNSLPKNKKEEQSALNIIVQDTATNIIDVAAMDSHLIEPQEYNDRFNAYQHKIAQLWNTVNHPKSEICGLLKDIPNPQMIFAPVPITNEDLFFMKSVISSLSSAINEIKIDHKEDLVVPFRIP
;
A
#
# COMPACT_ATOMS: atom_id res chain seq x y z
N MET A 1 -32.50 -7.81 -5.36
CA MET A 1 -32.05 -6.47 -5.81
C MET A 1 -31.08 -5.76 -4.84
N GLN A 2 -31.28 -5.77 -3.51
CA GLN A 2 -30.38 -5.05 -2.58
C GLN A 2 -28.99 -5.69 -2.36
N CYS A 3 -28.82 -7.00 -2.58
CA CYS A 3 -27.54 -7.68 -2.35
C CYS A 3 -26.53 -7.48 -3.49
N LEU A 4 -27.04 -7.39 -4.74
CA LEU A 4 -26.26 -7.12 -5.95
C LEU A 4 -25.68 -5.71 -5.97
N HIS A 5 -26.42 -4.74 -5.42
CA HIS A 5 -25.95 -3.35 -5.31
C HIS A 5 -24.72 -3.24 -4.40
N LYS A 6 -24.72 -3.96 -3.26
CA LYS A 6 -23.61 -3.94 -2.30
C LYS A 6 -22.32 -4.59 -2.83
N THR A 7 -22.44 -5.55 -3.75
CA THR A 7 -21.28 -6.22 -4.35
C THR A 7 -20.63 -5.36 -5.44
N ILE A 8 -21.42 -4.58 -6.18
CA ILE A 8 -20.91 -3.63 -7.18
C ILE A 8 -20.16 -2.47 -6.50
N ASP A 9 -20.66 -1.97 -5.37
CA ASP A 9 -20.02 -0.88 -4.61
C ASP A 9 -18.66 -1.31 -4.02
N PHE A 10 -18.51 -2.58 -3.64
CA PHE A 10 -17.26 -3.14 -3.14
C PHE A 10 -16.16 -3.21 -4.22
N PHE A 11 -16.53 -3.56 -5.46
CA PHE A 11 -15.57 -3.59 -6.58
C PHE A 11 -15.16 -2.19 -7.06
N ASN A 12 -16.07 -1.21 -7.04
CA ASN A 12 -15.74 0.18 -7.38
C ASN A 12 -14.78 0.83 -6.38
N THR A 13 -14.79 0.40 -5.11
CA THR A 13 -13.88 0.91 -4.08
C THR A 13 -12.45 0.38 -4.25
N LEU A 14 -12.27 -0.83 -4.80
CA LEU A 14 -10.97 -1.44 -5.08
C LEU A 14 -10.34 -0.95 -6.41
N GLY A 15 -11.13 -0.43 -7.34
CA GLY A 15 -10.65 0.06 -8.65
C GLY A 15 -10.16 1.51 -8.67
N CYS A 16 -10.25 2.25 -7.57
CA CYS A 16 -10.03 3.71 -7.57
C CYS A 16 -8.56 4.14 -7.35
N CYS A 17 -7.61 3.21 -7.29
CA CYS A 17 -6.20 3.51 -7.06
C CYS A 17 -5.36 3.70 -8.35
N PHE A 18 -5.98 3.71 -9.53
CA PHE A 18 -5.27 3.78 -10.82
C PHE A 18 -5.49 5.11 -11.56
N SER A 19 -5.35 6.23 -10.85
CA SER A 19 -5.29 7.57 -11.45
C SER A 19 -4.02 8.28 -11.00
N CYS A 20 -2.88 7.78 -11.47
CA CYS A 20 -1.65 8.58 -11.49
C CYS A 20 -1.84 9.66 -12.55
N LYS A 21 -2.04 10.90 -12.10
CA LYS A 21 -1.88 12.07 -12.97
C LYS A 21 -0.42 12.14 -13.42
N GLU A 22 -0.13 11.76 -14.65
CA GLU A 22 1.00 12.33 -15.38
C GLU A 22 0.65 13.77 -15.73
N GLU A 23 1.17 14.73 -14.96
CA GLU A 23 1.43 16.05 -15.50
C GLU A 23 2.93 16.24 -15.59
N GLY A 24 3.42 16.12 -16.82
CA GLY A 24 4.77 16.52 -17.17
C GLY A 24 4.89 18.04 -17.10
N THR A 25 5.71 18.50 -16.17
CA THR A 25 6.35 19.81 -16.27
C THR A 25 7.82 19.63 -15.93
N GLN A 26 8.64 19.91 -16.94
CA GLN A 26 10.09 19.83 -16.92
C GLN A 26 10.67 20.68 -15.79
N ASN A 27 11.42 20.04 -14.89
CA ASN A 27 12.63 20.54 -14.21
C ASN A 27 13.06 19.49 -13.18
N GLU A 28 13.69 18.42 -13.67
CA GLU A 28 14.35 17.41 -12.83
C GLU A 28 15.53 18.04 -12.08
N PRO A 29 15.51 18.12 -10.74
CA PRO A 29 16.63 18.63 -9.97
C PRO A 29 17.72 17.55 -9.92
N THR A 30 18.78 17.72 -10.71
CA THR A 30 19.95 16.84 -10.65
C THR A 30 20.63 16.98 -9.29
N GLU A 31 21.42 15.98 -8.90
CA GLU A 31 22.21 15.88 -7.64
C GLU A 31 23.12 17.08 -7.29
N ARG A 32 23.21 18.08 -8.18
CA ARG A 32 23.96 19.33 -8.01
C ARG A 32 23.09 20.58 -7.83
N THR A 33 21.77 20.42 -7.72
CA THR A 33 20.83 21.54 -7.58
C THR A 33 20.81 22.01 -6.12
N HIS A 34 21.26 23.23 -5.87
CA HIS A 34 21.29 23.82 -4.53
C HIS A 34 19.88 24.18 -4.05
N LEU A 35 19.55 23.78 -2.80
CA LEU A 35 18.22 23.91 -2.21
C LEU A 35 17.83 25.33 -1.78
N LEU A 36 18.69 26.33 -1.99
CA LEU A 36 18.46 27.71 -1.55
C LEU A 36 18.80 28.70 -2.68
N PRO A 37 17.90 29.61 -3.06
CA PRO A 37 18.18 30.62 -4.07
C PRO A 37 19.05 31.73 -3.48
N GLY A 38 20.33 31.75 -3.90
CA GLY A 38 21.19 32.93 -3.82
C GLY A 38 22.22 32.95 -2.69
N SER A 39 23.48 32.69 -3.04
CA SER A 39 24.63 33.46 -2.53
C SER A 39 25.79 33.29 -3.51
N ILE A 40 25.99 34.31 -4.35
CA ILE A 40 27.07 34.39 -5.34
C ILE A 40 28.24 35.10 -4.66
N ASN A 41 29.01 34.41 -3.83
CA ASN A 41 30.14 35.07 -3.18
C ASN A 41 31.27 34.06 -2.97
N ASN A 42 32.14 34.01 -3.98
CA ASN A 42 33.47 33.43 -3.95
C ASN A 42 34.17 33.67 -2.60
N SER A 43 34.74 32.62 -2.01
CA SER A 43 36.11 32.55 -1.46
C SER A 43 36.19 31.46 -0.37
N CYS A 44 36.75 30.31 -0.72
CA CYS A 44 37.58 29.50 0.18
C CYS A 44 39.03 29.93 -0.13
N PRO A 45 40.01 30.05 0.80
CA PRO A 45 40.27 29.01 1.81
C PRO A 45 40.86 29.48 3.17
N THR A 46 41.01 28.50 4.07
CA THR A 46 42.05 28.38 5.12
C THR A 46 41.54 28.36 6.56
N VAL A 47 41.63 27.17 7.15
CA VAL A 47 41.96 26.84 8.55
C VAL A 47 42.21 28.04 9.47
N ARG A 48 41.38 28.21 10.52
CA ARG A 48 41.84 28.60 11.86
C ARG A 48 40.98 27.96 12.95
N THR A 49 41.59 27.02 13.64
CA THR A 49 41.32 26.66 15.03
C THR A 49 41.65 27.85 15.94
N SER A 50 40.70 28.31 16.74
CA SER A 50 40.93 28.89 18.07
C SER A 50 39.60 29.15 18.76
N GLU A 51 39.49 28.58 19.96
CA GLU A 51 38.49 28.89 20.97
C GLU A 51 38.48 30.40 21.28
N SER A 52 37.29 31.00 21.33
CA SER A 52 37.00 32.16 22.17
C SER A 52 35.50 32.46 22.08
N ASP A 53 34.82 32.23 23.20
CA ASP A 53 33.53 32.82 23.54
C ASP A 53 33.58 34.34 23.36
N ASP A 54 33.06 34.89 22.25
CA ASP A 54 32.47 36.25 22.21
C ASP A 54 31.86 36.60 20.83
N PHE A 55 30.76 35.96 20.45
CA PHE A 55 29.98 36.39 19.26
C PHE A 55 28.47 36.38 19.49
N LEU A 56 28.06 36.73 20.71
CA LEU A 56 26.70 37.13 21.03
C LEU A 56 26.66 38.65 20.97
N ASP A 57 26.27 39.26 19.83
CA ASP A 57 25.48 40.52 19.83
C ASP A 57 25.15 41.15 18.47
N GLN A 58 25.54 40.60 17.31
CA GLN A 58 25.35 41.32 16.04
C GLN A 58 24.06 40.98 15.25
N TYR A 59 22.95 40.53 15.84
CA TYR A 59 21.64 40.51 15.13
C TYR A 59 20.43 40.55 16.10
N PRO A 60 19.81 41.72 16.35
CA PRO A 60 18.68 41.82 17.27
C PRO A 60 17.32 41.38 16.66
N ASN A 61 17.29 40.88 15.41
CA ASN A 61 16.06 40.47 14.71
C ASN A 61 16.05 39.02 14.22
N SER A 62 17.02 38.19 14.59
CA SER A 62 17.10 36.78 14.18
C SER A 62 16.74 35.79 15.29
N LEU A 63 15.92 36.20 16.25
CA LEU A 63 15.32 35.26 17.21
C LEU A 63 14.25 34.44 16.48
N PRO A 64 14.40 33.11 16.34
CA PRO A 64 13.33 32.29 15.81
C PRO A 64 12.21 32.27 16.86
N LYS A 65 11.15 33.05 16.61
CA LYS A 65 9.93 33.06 17.44
C LYS A 65 9.29 31.68 17.59
N ASN A 66 9.75 30.69 16.82
CA ASN A 66 9.21 29.34 16.79
C ASN A 66 10.28 28.24 16.85
N LYS A 67 11.31 28.37 17.70
CA LYS A 67 12.21 27.24 18.06
C LYS A 67 11.43 25.97 18.47
N LYS A 68 10.22 26.16 18.99
CA LYS A 68 9.25 25.09 19.30
C LYS A 68 8.69 24.39 18.05
N GLU A 69 8.45 25.10 16.95
CA GLU A 69 7.92 24.50 15.71
C GLU A 69 9.01 23.74 14.96
N GLU A 70 10.23 24.26 14.90
CA GLU A 70 11.36 23.54 14.31
C GLU A 70 11.67 22.25 15.09
N GLN A 71 11.67 22.32 16.42
CA GLN A 71 11.81 21.14 17.26
C GLN A 71 10.64 20.16 17.11
N SER A 72 9.43 20.65 16.82
CA SER A 72 8.25 19.82 16.55
C SER A 72 8.35 19.12 15.18
N ALA A 73 8.84 19.81 14.14
CA ALA A 73 9.08 19.22 12.83
C ALA A 73 10.14 18.10 12.92
N LEU A 74 11.21 18.33 13.68
CA LEU A 74 12.22 17.31 13.94
C LEU A 74 11.65 16.09 14.69
N ASN A 75 10.79 16.29 15.69
CA ASN A 75 10.14 15.18 16.39
C ASN A 75 9.24 14.35 15.46
N ILE A 76 8.51 15.00 14.53
CA ILE A 76 7.71 14.30 13.52
C ILE A 76 8.60 13.46 12.62
N ILE A 77 9.72 14.01 12.14
CA ILE A 77 10.68 13.29 11.29
C ILE A 77 11.25 12.08 12.02
N VAL A 78 11.65 12.24 13.29
CA VAL A 78 12.19 11.13 14.09
C VAL A 78 11.14 10.04 14.31
N GLN A 79 9.89 10.42 14.62
CA GLN A 79 8.80 9.45 14.82
C GLN A 79 8.43 8.72 13.52
N ASP A 80 8.33 9.45 12.41
CA ASP A 80 8.06 8.87 11.09
C ASP A 80 9.19 7.92 10.67
N THR A 81 10.44 8.35 10.83
CA THR A 81 11.61 7.51 10.57
C THR A 81 11.62 6.26 11.45
N ALA A 82 11.36 6.39 12.75
CA ALA A 82 11.29 5.26 13.67
C ALA A 82 10.16 4.28 13.33
N THR A 83 9.06 4.76 12.73
CA THR A 83 7.93 3.92 12.30
C THR A 83 8.22 3.21 10.97
N ASN A 84 8.96 3.88 10.07
CA ASN A 84 9.21 3.40 8.71
C ASN A 84 10.50 2.57 8.57
N ILE A 85 11.39 2.58 9.57
CA ILE A 85 12.55 1.70 9.61
C ILE A 85 12.10 0.26 9.90
N ILE A 86 12.53 -0.66 9.06
CA ILE A 86 12.28 -2.09 9.23
C ILE A 86 13.31 -2.66 10.21
N ASP A 87 12.84 -3.07 11.38
CA ASP A 87 13.64 -3.87 12.31
C ASP A 87 13.65 -5.34 11.86
N VAL A 88 14.73 -5.75 11.20
CA VAL A 88 14.93 -7.12 10.72
C VAL A 88 15.12 -8.10 11.89
N ALA A 89 15.63 -7.66 13.04
CA ALA A 89 15.84 -8.52 14.20
C ALA A 89 14.54 -8.86 14.94
N ALA A 90 13.51 -8.01 14.83
CA ALA A 90 12.17 -8.26 15.36
C ALA A 90 11.30 -9.19 14.49
N MET A 91 11.85 -9.72 13.38
CA MET A 91 11.13 -10.68 12.51
C MET A 91 11.03 -12.08 13.12
N ASP A 92 11.92 -12.43 14.06
CA ASP A 92 11.72 -13.62 14.88
C ASP A 92 10.54 -13.37 15.81
N SER A 93 9.55 -14.27 15.76
CA SER A 93 8.27 -14.09 16.43
C SER A 93 8.47 -13.66 17.87
N HIS A 94 8.05 -12.43 18.20
CA HIS A 94 7.80 -12.07 19.59
C HIS A 94 6.78 -13.07 20.13
N LEU A 95 7.26 -14.05 20.88
CA LEU A 95 6.41 -14.95 21.63
C LEU A 95 5.77 -14.08 22.70
N ILE A 96 4.55 -13.62 22.40
CA ILE A 96 3.70 -13.02 23.41
C ILE A 96 3.68 -13.96 24.62
N GLU A 97 3.85 -13.40 25.81
CA GLU A 97 3.88 -14.21 27.01
C GLU A 97 2.55 -14.98 27.11
N PRO A 98 2.55 -16.29 27.47
CA PRO A 98 1.31 -17.06 27.56
C PRO A 98 0.25 -16.42 28.46
N GLN A 99 0.68 -15.75 29.53
CA GLN A 99 -0.24 -15.01 30.41
C GLN A 99 -0.87 -13.82 29.68
N GLU A 100 -0.07 -12.97 29.02
CA GLU A 100 -0.58 -11.83 28.26
C GLU A 100 -1.54 -12.27 27.14
N TYR A 101 -1.22 -13.37 26.46
CA TYR A 101 -2.11 -13.96 25.47
C TYR A 101 -3.47 -14.33 26.07
N ASN A 102 -3.49 -15.03 27.20
CA ASN A 102 -4.72 -15.44 27.87
C ASN A 102 -5.53 -14.23 28.35
N ASP A 103 -4.88 -13.21 28.90
CA ASP A 103 -5.54 -11.98 29.33
C ASP A 103 -6.19 -11.24 28.14
N ARG A 104 -5.46 -11.12 27.03
CA ARG A 104 -6.00 -10.55 25.78
C ARG A 104 -7.15 -11.38 25.22
N PHE A 105 -7.01 -12.71 25.21
CA PHE A 105 -8.06 -13.63 24.75
C PHE A 105 -9.35 -13.42 25.56
N ASN A 106 -9.26 -13.46 26.89
CA ASN A 106 -10.42 -13.26 27.77
C ASN A 106 -11.04 -11.87 27.58
N ALA A 107 -10.22 -10.82 27.46
CA ALA A 107 -10.70 -9.46 27.24
C ALA A 107 -11.45 -9.32 25.91
N TYR A 108 -10.95 -9.92 24.82
CA TYR A 108 -11.62 -9.89 23.52
C TYR A 108 -12.90 -10.72 23.53
N GLN A 109 -12.89 -11.91 24.13
CA GLN A 109 -14.09 -12.75 24.28
C GLN A 109 -15.20 -12.00 25.04
N HIS A 110 -14.86 -11.36 26.16
CA HIS A 110 -15.84 -10.57 26.91
C HIS A 110 -16.40 -9.38 26.11
N LYS A 111 -15.54 -8.63 25.41
CA LYS A 111 -15.97 -7.52 24.55
C LYS A 111 -16.90 -8.00 23.43
N ILE A 112 -16.56 -9.11 22.77
CA ILE A 112 -17.38 -9.69 21.71
C ILE A 112 -18.73 -10.14 22.26
N ALA A 113 -18.76 -10.84 23.40
CA ALA A 113 -20.01 -11.29 24.02
C ALA A 113 -20.94 -10.13 24.41
N GLN A 114 -20.39 -9.00 24.90
CA GLN A 114 -21.16 -7.80 25.21
C GLN A 114 -21.76 -7.15 23.95
N LEU A 115 -20.95 -7.00 22.90
CA LEU A 115 -21.38 -6.42 21.63
C LEU A 115 -22.39 -7.33 20.91
N TRP A 116 -22.23 -8.66 21.04
CA TRP A 116 -23.11 -9.64 20.43
C TRP A 116 -24.58 -9.47 20.87
N ASN A 117 -24.82 -9.01 22.10
CA ASN A 117 -26.19 -8.80 22.58
C ASN A 117 -26.77 -7.42 22.26
N THR A 118 -25.94 -6.48 21.80
CA THR A 118 -26.33 -5.07 21.59
C THR A 118 -26.52 -4.73 20.12
N VAL A 119 -25.84 -5.44 19.22
CA VAL A 119 -25.91 -5.21 17.78
C VAL A 119 -26.93 -6.15 17.14
N ASN A 120 -27.77 -5.63 16.26
CA ASN A 120 -28.61 -6.47 15.38
C ASN A 120 -27.69 -7.17 14.37
N HIS A 121 -27.39 -8.45 14.63
CA HIS A 121 -26.66 -9.26 13.67
C HIS A 121 -27.56 -9.61 12.49
N PRO A 122 -27.01 -9.68 11.26
CA PRO A 122 -27.71 -10.38 10.19
C PRO A 122 -28.04 -11.76 10.73
N LYS A 123 -29.33 -12.09 10.82
CA LYS A 123 -29.77 -13.38 11.34
C LYS A 123 -28.97 -14.46 10.61
N SER A 124 -28.32 -15.33 11.37
CA SER A 124 -27.77 -16.59 10.86
C SER A 124 -28.93 -17.55 10.55
N GLU A 125 -29.92 -17.07 9.82
CA GLU A 125 -30.81 -17.95 9.12
C GLU A 125 -29.94 -18.61 8.06
N ILE A 126 -29.74 -19.92 8.19
CA ILE A 126 -29.09 -20.73 7.16
C ILE A 126 -29.77 -20.37 5.84
N CYS A 127 -29.08 -19.58 5.03
CA CYS A 127 -29.58 -19.17 3.74
C CYS A 127 -29.36 -20.38 2.83
N GLY A 128 -30.38 -21.24 2.76
CA GLY A 128 -30.43 -22.31 1.78
C GLY A 128 -30.20 -21.74 0.37
N LEU A 129 -29.48 -22.48 -0.46
CA LEU A 129 -29.25 -22.12 -1.85
C LEU A 129 -30.59 -21.99 -2.58
N LEU A 130 -30.73 -21.00 -3.46
CA LEU A 130 -31.91 -20.77 -4.32
C LEU A 130 -33.22 -20.43 -3.59
N LYS A 131 -33.18 -19.88 -2.36
CA LYS A 131 -34.39 -19.41 -1.65
C LYS A 131 -35.21 -18.37 -2.42
N ASP A 132 -34.57 -17.64 -3.30
CA ASP A 132 -35.12 -16.59 -4.14
C ASP A 132 -35.67 -17.09 -5.47
N ILE A 133 -35.59 -18.40 -5.74
CA ILE A 133 -36.04 -19.01 -6.99
C ILE A 133 -37.42 -19.65 -6.80
N PRO A 134 -38.53 -18.94 -7.13
CA PRO A 134 -39.84 -19.55 -7.13
C PRO A 134 -39.93 -20.58 -8.26
N ASN A 135 -40.45 -21.77 -7.97
CA ASN A 135 -40.71 -22.84 -8.95
C ASN A 135 -39.48 -23.24 -9.80
N PRO A 136 -38.42 -23.82 -9.19
CA PRO A 136 -37.18 -24.18 -9.88
C PRO A 136 -37.39 -25.09 -11.10
N GLN A 137 -38.41 -25.93 -11.06
CA GLN A 137 -38.78 -26.84 -12.16
C GLN A 137 -39.02 -26.07 -13.47
N MET A 138 -39.63 -24.88 -13.39
CA MET A 138 -39.93 -24.06 -14.57
C MET A 138 -38.70 -23.39 -15.16
N ILE A 139 -37.64 -23.20 -14.38
CA ILE A 139 -36.39 -22.57 -14.82
C ILE A 139 -35.45 -23.58 -15.48
N PHE A 140 -35.52 -24.84 -15.07
CA PHE A 140 -34.73 -25.92 -15.68
C PHE A 140 -35.43 -26.60 -16.86
N ALA A 141 -36.73 -26.39 -17.05
CA ALA A 141 -37.52 -26.94 -18.16
C ALA A 141 -37.23 -26.36 -19.58
N PRO A 142 -36.76 -25.10 -19.76
CA PRO A 142 -36.49 -24.54 -21.09
C PRO A 142 -35.35 -25.24 -21.84
N VAL A 143 -35.23 -24.93 -23.13
CA VAL A 143 -34.17 -25.45 -24.00
C VAL A 143 -32.80 -25.02 -23.45
N PRO A 144 -31.83 -25.95 -23.34
CA PRO A 144 -30.49 -25.63 -22.87
C PRO A 144 -29.75 -24.70 -23.85
N ILE A 145 -28.59 -24.21 -23.41
CA ILE A 145 -27.69 -23.41 -24.26
C ILE A 145 -27.43 -24.09 -25.60
N THR A 146 -27.40 -23.29 -26.67
CA THR A 146 -27.21 -23.78 -28.03
C THR A 146 -25.80 -24.33 -28.24
N ASN A 147 -25.63 -25.24 -29.19
CA ASN A 147 -24.29 -25.79 -29.50
C ASN A 147 -23.40 -24.73 -30.16
N GLU A 148 -24.00 -23.79 -30.90
CA GLU A 148 -23.34 -22.66 -31.52
C GLU A 148 -22.69 -21.76 -30.46
N ASP A 149 -23.43 -21.42 -29.40
CA ASP A 149 -22.91 -20.63 -28.27
C ASP A 149 -21.79 -21.36 -27.53
N LEU A 150 -21.95 -22.67 -27.31
CA LEU A 150 -20.90 -23.50 -26.69
C LEU A 150 -19.63 -23.53 -27.53
N PHE A 151 -19.76 -23.64 -28.86
CA PHE A 151 -18.62 -23.62 -29.77
C PHE A 151 -17.93 -22.25 -29.76
N PHE A 152 -18.72 -21.16 -29.81
CA PHE A 152 -18.21 -19.80 -29.73
C PHE A 152 -17.42 -19.57 -28.42
N MET A 153 -17.98 -19.95 -27.27
CA MET A 153 -17.29 -19.82 -25.98
C MET A 153 -15.98 -20.60 -25.96
N LYS A 154 -15.94 -21.83 -26.48
CA LYS A 154 -14.71 -22.62 -26.58
C LYS A 154 -13.66 -21.96 -27.48
N SER A 155 -14.10 -21.39 -28.61
CA SER A 155 -13.21 -20.67 -29.52
C SER A 155 -12.57 -19.46 -28.84
N VAL A 156 -13.36 -18.68 -28.09
CA VAL A 156 -12.85 -17.52 -27.33
C VAL A 156 -11.83 -17.97 -26.28
N ILE A 157 -12.13 -19.04 -25.52
CA ILE A 157 -11.21 -19.59 -24.51
C ILE A 157 -9.91 -20.08 -25.16
N SER A 158 -9.99 -20.75 -26.32
CA SER A 158 -8.81 -21.20 -27.06
C SER A 158 -7.93 -20.04 -27.53
N SER A 159 -8.55 -18.96 -28.02
CA SER A 159 -7.85 -17.74 -28.41
C SER A 159 -7.17 -17.07 -27.22
N LEU A 160 -7.89 -16.93 -26.10
CA LEU A 160 -7.34 -16.38 -24.85
C LEU A 160 -6.17 -17.21 -24.32
N SER A 161 -6.31 -18.54 -24.32
CA SER A 161 -5.21 -19.44 -23.92
C SER A 161 -3.99 -19.27 -24.80
N SER A 162 -4.17 -19.02 -26.09
CA SER A 162 -3.06 -18.78 -27.03
C SER A 162 -2.38 -17.44 -26.71
N ALA A 163 -3.15 -16.38 -26.49
CA ALA A 163 -2.64 -15.07 -26.13
C ALA A 163 -1.88 -15.07 -24.78
N ILE A 164 -2.35 -15.83 -23.78
CA ILE A 164 -1.64 -15.97 -22.50
C ILE A 164 -0.28 -16.63 -22.70
N ASN A 165 -0.17 -17.62 -23.59
CA ASN A 165 1.10 -18.28 -23.91
C ASN A 165 2.10 -17.36 -24.64
N GLU A 166 1.63 -16.25 -25.22
CA GLU A 166 2.50 -15.23 -25.81
C GLU A 166 3.13 -14.32 -24.74
N ILE A 167 2.61 -14.32 -23.51
CA ILE A 167 3.23 -13.61 -22.37
C ILE A 167 4.45 -14.41 -21.90
N LYS A 168 5.58 -14.19 -22.58
CA LYS A 168 6.86 -14.82 -22.27
C LYS A 168 8.00 -13.84 -22.49
N ILE A 169 9.14 -14.13 -21.86
CA ILE A 169 10.36 -13.36 -22.07
C ILE A 169 11.08 -13.91 -23.29
N ASP A 170 11.24 -13.09 -24.32
CA ASP A 170 12.05 -13.44 -25.49
C ASP A 170 13.54 -13.30 -25.16
N HIS A 171 14.27 -14.41 -25.18
CA HIS A 171 15.72 -14.44 -24.95
C HIS A 171 16.46 -13.73 -26.10
N LYS A 172 17.35 -12.78 -25.78
CA LYS A 172 18.18 -12.05 -26.75
C LYS A 172 19.66 -12.39 -26.62
N GLU A 173 20.17 -12.41 -25.40
CA GLU A 173 21.59 -12.61 -25.10
C GLU A 173 21.73 -13.49 -23.87
N ASP A 174 22.86 -14.19 -23.77
CA ASP A 174 23.13 -15.09 -22.66
C ASP A 174 23.26 -14.28 -21.36
N LEU A 175 22.36 -14.51 -20.40
CA LEU A 175 22.41 -13.90 -19.08
C LEU A 175 23.61 -14.38 -18.25
N VAL A 176 24.18 -15.54 -18.60
CA VAL A 176 25.30 -16.15 -17.89
C VAL A 176 26.32 -16.61 -18.91
N VAL A 177 27.51 -16.00 -18.88
CA VAL A 177 28.64 -16.40 -19.72
C VAL A 177 29.68 -17.11 -18.85
N PRO A 178 30.05 -18.36 -19.15
CA PRO A 178 31.09 -19.06 -18.41
C PRO A 178 32.46 -18.50 -18.77
N PHE A 179 33.21 -18.04 -17.77
CA PHE A 179 34.60 -17.67 -17.96
C PHE A 179 35.45 -18.92 -18.18
N ARG A 180 36.00 -19.07 -19.39
CA ARG A 180 37.10 -20.02 -19.66
C ARG A 180 38.38 -19.24 -19.89
N ILE A 181 39.44 -19.66 -19.22
CA ILE A 181 40.81 -19.14 -19.40
C ILE A 181 41.45 -19.96 -20.53
N PRO A 182 42.19 -19.32 -21.48
CA PRO A 182 42.88 -20.02 -22.57
C PRO A 182 43.95 -21.00 -22.09
#